data_AF-V2XEZ3-F1
#
_entry.id   AF-V2XEZ3-F1
#
_cell.length_a   1.000
_cell.length_b   1.000
_cell.length_c   1.000
_cell.angle_alpha   90.00
_cell.angle_beta   90.00
_cell.angle_gamma   90.00
#
_symmetry.space_group_name_H-M   'P 1'
#
loop_
_entity.id
_entity.type
_entity.pdbx_description
1 polymer ?
#
loop_
_entity_poly.entity_id
_entity_poly.type
_entity_poly.pdbx_seq_one_letter_code
_entity_poly.pdbx_strand_id
1 'polypeptide(L)'
;MSSTAPLYPAYLSVRPEGPSASIPHPAFDVVEPGTRAKPSKPRLFAHPELRLKNLTPQIGTELRGIQLTKLNEEELDEVALLAAERGVLRDQDLKDAGFQKQRTPARHFGLLHRHASMGYPAGTSPEFHVIYADEQREYPRPARTTHQL
;
A
#
# COMPACT_ATOMS: atom_id res chain seq x y z
N MET A 1 23.60 -25.07 -5.21
CA MET A 1 23.14 -23.94 -4.38
C MET A 1 21.63 -24.04 -4.30
N SER A 2 21.08 -24.20 -3.10
CA SER A 2 19.62 -24.36 -2.92
C SER A 2 18.96 -23.02 -3.19
N SER A 3 18.31 -22.88 -4.36
CA SER A 3 17.47 -21.73 -4.67
C SER A 3 16.23 -21.81 -3.76
N THR A 4 16.26 -21.12 -2.62
CA THR A 4 15.07 -21.02 -1.76
C THR A 4 13.97 -20.31 -2.54
N ALA A 5 12.82 -20.96 -2.70
CA ALA A 5 11.66 -20.37 -3.36
C ALA A 5 11.23 -19.07 -2.65
N PRO A 6 10.69 -18.08 -3.38
CA PRO A 6 10.22 -16.84 -2.75
C PRO A 6 9.09 -17.14 -1.76
N LEU A 7 9.07 -16.43 -0.63
CA LEU A 7 8.05 -16.60 0.41
C LEU A 7 6.63 -16.28 -0.09
N TYR A 8 6.52 -15.39 -1.08
CA TYR A 8 5.26 -14.92 -1.66
C TYR A 8 5.24 -15.15 -3.18
N PRO A 9 5.23 -16.41 -3.66
CA PRO A 9 5.35 -16.71 -5.09
C PRO A 9 4.17 -16.16 -5.90
N ALA A 10 2.99 -16.04 -5.29
CA ALA A 10 1.80 -15.46 -5.90
C ALA A 10 1.98 -13.98 -6.29
N TYR A 11 2.90 -13.25 -5.65
CA TYR A 11 3.15 -11.83 -5.91
C TYR A 11 4.21 -11.60 -6.98
N LEU A 12 4.78 -12.65 -7.56
CA LEU A 12 5.71 -12.49 -8.68
C LEU A 12 4.98 -11.82 -9.84
N SER A 13 5.56 -10.71 -10.30
CA SER A 13 4.99 -9.90 -11.36
C SER A 13 5.08 -10.65 -12.70
N VAL A 14 3.95 -10.79 -13.36
CA VAL A 14 3.85 -11.22 -14.75
C VAL A 14 3.38 -10.05 -15.61
N ARG A 15 3.63 -10.13 -16.92
CA ARG A 15 3.11 -9.19 -17.91
C ARG A 15 3.09 -9.84 -19.29
N PRO A 16 2.22 -10.85 -19.50
CA PRO A 16 2.19 -11.59 -20.75
C PRO A 16 1.85 -10.71 -21.97
N GLU A 17 1.10 -9.62 -21.78
CA GLU A 17 0.68 -8.68 -22.81
C GLU A 17 1.71 -7.56 -23.13
N GLY A 18 2.81 -7.47 -22.40
CA GLY A 18 3.84 -6.44 -22.58
C GLY A 18 3.45 -5.04 -22.05
N PRO A 19 4.27 -4.01 -22.33
CA PRO A 19 3.97 -2.62 -21.98
C PRO A 19 2.62 -2.16 -22.58
N SER A 20 1.82 -1.44 -21.80
CA SER A 20 0.53 -0.90 -22.25
C SER A 20 0.62 0.61 -22.38
N ALA A 21 -0.22 1.21 -23.22
CA ALA A 21 -0.37 2.66 -23.25
C ALA A 21 -0.89 3.17 -21.89
N SER A 22 -0.49 4.39 -21.52
CA SER A 22 -1.06 5.07 -20.35
C SER A 22 -2.56 5.25 -20.55
N ILE A 23 -3.33 4.89 -19.52
CA ILE A 23 -4.78 5.09 -19.53
C ILE A 23 -5.03 6.52 -19.05
N PRO A 24 -5.68 7.38 -19.86
CA PRO A 24 -6.05 8.71 -19.41
C PRO A 24 -7.04 8.59 -18.24
N HIS A 25 -6.75 9.28 -17.14
CA HIS A 25 -7.68 9.42 -16.03
C HIS A 25 -8.49 10.69 -16.26
N PRO A 26 -9.82 10.61 -16.44
CA PRO A 26 -10.63 11.81 -16.55
C PRO A 26 -10.53 12.59 -15.24
N ALA A 27 -10.70 13.91 -15.31
CA ALA A 27 -10.90 14.69 -14.10
C ALA A 27 -12.13 14.17 -13.35
N PHE A 28 -12.00 14.00 -12.04
CA PHE A 28 -13.08 13.59 -11.17
C PHE A 28 -13.02 14.41 -9.89
N ASP A 29 -14.18 14.65 -9.28
CA ASP A 29 -14.25 15.34 -8.00
C ASP A 29 -13.76 14.41 -6.89
N VAL A 30 -12.70 14.83 -6.19
CA VAL A 30 -12.14 14.07 -5.08
C VAL A 30 -12.80 14.53 -3.79
N VAL A 31 -13.58 13.64 -3.18
CA VAL A 31 -14.04 13.82 -1.80
C VAL A 31 -13.17 12.95 -0.90
N GLU A 32 -12.29 13.60 -0.15
CA GLU A 32 -11.37 12.92 0.78
C GLU A 32 -12.17 12.15 1.84
N PRO A 33 -12.00 10.82 1.98
CA PRO A 33 -12.77 10.00 2.91
C PRO A 33 -12.72 10.50 4.36
N GLY A 34 -11.59 11.08 4.77
CA GLY A 34 -11.41 11.66 6.10
C GLY A 34 -12.34 12.82 6.42
N THR A 35 -12.92 13.49 5.41
CA THR A 35 -13.88 14.59 5.61
C THR A 35 -15.25 14.09 6.10
N ARG A 36 -15.56 12.80 5.91
CA ARG A 36 -16.78 12.16 6.39
C ARG A 36 -16.68 11.71 7.85
N ALA A 37 -15.46 11.58 8.36
CA ALA A 37 -15.20 11.12 9.71
C ALA A 37 -15.44 12.20 10.77
N LYS A 38 -15.82 11.76 11.98
CA LYS A 38 -15.86 12.65 13.15
C LYS A 38 -14.46 12.83 13.72
N PRO A 39 -14.06 14.02 14.20
CA PRO A 39 -12.74 14.25 14.81
C PRO A 39 -12.40 13.28 15.95
N SER A 40 -13.40 12.85 16.72
CA SER A 40 -13.25 11.90 17.83
C SER A 40 -13.00 10.45 17.41
N LYS A 41 -13.14 10.10 16.12
CA LYS A 41 -12.92 8.75 15.56
C LYS A 41 -13.54 7.63 16.42
N PRO A 42 -14.85 7.75 16.76
CA PRO A 42 -15.45 6.92 17.80
C PRO A 42 -15.55 5.43 17.43
N ARG A 43 -15.66 5.08 16.14
CA ARG A 43 -15.78 3.68 15.73
C ARG A 43 -14.41 3.00 15.76
N LEU A 44 -13.40 3.67 15.24
CA LEU A 44 -12.02 3.23 15.26
C LEU A 44 -11.53 3.05 16.70
N PHE A 45 -11.81 4.01 17.58
CA PHE A 45 -11.39 3.96 18.98
C PHE A 45 -12.29 3.09 19.88
N ALA A 46 -13.38 2.55 19.36
CA ALA A 46 -14.19 1.57 20.09
C ALA A 46 -13.57 0.17 20.11
N HIS A 47 -12.62 -0.13 19.21
CA HIS A 47 -11.96 -1.44 19.15
C HIS A 47 -11.09 -1.67 20.41
N PRO A 48 -11.44 -2.63 21.29
CA PRO A 48 -10.73 -2.84 22.56
C PRO A 48 -9.28 -3.31 22.38
N GLU A 49 -8.97 -3.94 21.25
CA GLU A 49 -7.64 -4.39 20.88
C GLU A 49 -6.77 -3.28 20.25
N LEU A 50 -7.35 -2.14 19.87
CA LEU A 50 -6.61 -1.07 19.21
C LEU A 50 -5.53 -0.52 20.14
N ARG A 51 -4.28 -0.53 19.67
CA ARG A 51 -3.17 0.15 20.33
C ARG A 51 -2.48 1.07 19.34
N LEU A 52 -2.40 2.35 19.70
CA LEU A 52 -1.70 3.37 18.92
C LEU A 52 -0.33 3.64 19.52
N LYS A 53 0.70 3.64 18.68
CA LYS A 53 2.03 4.10 19.07
C LYS A 53 2.55 5.10 18.03
N ASN A 54 2.74 6.35 18.44
CA ASN A 54 3.33 7.35 17.56
C ASN A 54 4.81 7.02 17.30
N LEU A 55 5.21 7.08 16.03
CA LEU A 55 6.58 6.82 15.60
C LEU A 55 7.49 8.02 15.88
N THR A 56 7.00 9.21 15.54
CA THR A 56 7.65 10.49 15.84
C THR A 56 6.61 11.46 16.41
N PRO A 57 7.02 12.59 17.01
CA PRO A 57 6.09 13.59 17.51
C PRO A 57 5.11 14.08 16.42
N GLN A 58 5.60 14.34 15.22
CA GLN A 58 4.80 14.98 14.15
C GLN A 58 4.19 13.98 13.16
N ILE A 59 4.90 12.91 12.82
CA ILE A 59 4.51 12.00 11.73
C ILE A 59 4.58 10.55 12.20
N GLY A 60 3.64 9.74 11.72
CA GLY A 60 3.65 8.30 11.82
C GLY A 60 2.97 7.78 13.08
N THR A 61 2.13 6.77 12.89
CA THR A 61 1.47 6.02 13.96
C THR A 61 1.40 4.54 13.59
N GLU A 62 1.82 3.66 14.51
CA GLU A 62 1.57 2.22 14.45
C GLU A 62 0.15 1.94 14.94
N LEU A 63 -0.66 1.30 14.09
CA LEU A 63 -2.02 0.85 14.42
C LEU A 63 -1.97 -0.65 14.65
N ARG A 64 -1.89 -1.06 15.91
CA ARG A 64 -1.82 -2.47 16.29
C ARG A 64 -3.18 -2.97 16.75
N GLY A 65 -3.42 -4.26 16.59
CA GLY A 65 -4.67 -4.95 17.02
C GLY A 65 -5.77 -4.94 15.96
N ILE A 66 -5.81 -3.93 15.09
CA ILE A 66 -6.77 -3.84 13.98
C ILE A 66 -6.07 -3.92 12.63
N GLN A 67 -6.79 -4.37 11.60
CA GLN A 67 -6.27 -4.54 10.24
C GLN A 67 -7.22 -3.87 9.26
N LEU A 68 -6.70 -3.04 8.33
CA LEU A 68 -7.51 -2.28 7.36
C LEU A 68 -8.47 -3.17 6.55
N THR A 69 -8.08 -4.42 6.30
CA THR A 69 -8.86 -5.39 5.53
C THR A 69 -10.11 -5.91 6.25
N LYS A 70 -10.27 -5.58 7.54
CA LYS A 70 -11.39 -6.01 8.39
C LYS A 70 -12.31 -4.87 8.80
N LEU A 71 -11.97 -3.63 8.43
CA LEU A 71 -12.74 -2.44 8.79
C LEU A 71 -13.89 -2.22 7.81
N ASN A 72 -14.99 -1.65 8.30
CA ASN A 72 -16.08 -1.15 7.46
C ASN A 72 -15.73 0.24 6.87
N GLU A 73 -16.59 0.75 5.98
CA GLU A 73 -16.37 2.01 5.27
C GLU A 73 -16.25 3.21 6.22
N GLU A 74 -17.05 3.27 7.28
CA GLU A 74 -17.01 4.37 8.25
C GLU A 74 -15.76 4.33 9.13
N GLU A 75 -15.27 3.13 9.47
CA GLU A 75 -13.99 2.96 10.15
C GLU A 75 -12.82 3.32 9.25
N LEU A 76 -12.89 3.00 7.95
CA LEU A 76 -11.90 3.41 6.97
C LEU A 76 -11.89 4.92 6.76
N ASP A 77 -13.03 5.61 6.86
CA ASP A 77 -13.10 7.07 6.91
C ASP A 77 -12.35 7.64 8.12
N GLU A 78 -12.56 7.04 9.30
CA GLU A 78 -11.87 7.46 10.53
C GLU A 78 -10.35 7.17 10.46
N VAL A 79 -9.95 6.09 9.80
CA VAL A 79 -8.54 5.81 9.45
C VAL A 79 -8.00 6.86 8.48
N ALA A 80 -8.76 7.26 7.46
CA ALA A 80 -8.34 8.29 6.52
C ALA A 80 -8.08 9.62 7.23
N LEU A 81 -8.95 9.99 8.17
CA LEU A 81 -8.73 11.18 9.00
C LEU A 81 -7.47 11.06 9.88
N LEU A 82 -7.25 9.90 10.49
CA LEU A 82 -6.03 9.66 11.26
C LEU A 82 -4.78 9.72 10.37
N ALA A 83 -4.84 9.18 9.14
CA ALA A 83 -3.78 9.27 8.17
C ALA A 83 -3.54 10.72 7.73
N ALA A 84 -4.58 11.54 7.56
CA ALA A 84 -4.43 12.96 7.26
C ALA A 84 -3.71 13.73 8.40
N GLU A 85 -4.00 13.37 9.66
CA GLU A 85 -3.37 13.99 10.84
C GLU A 85 -1.93 13.50 11.09
N ARG A 86 -1.62 12.25 10.73
CA ARG A 86 -0.36 11.57 11.10
C ARG A 86 0.55 11.23 9.93
N GLY A 87 0.08 11.35 8.70
CA GLY A 87 0.80 11.00 7.47
C GLY A 87 0.94 9.50 7.22
N VAL A 88 1.61 8.77 8.11
CA VAL A 88 1.94 7.35 7.90
C VAL A 88 1.25 6.46 8.92
N LEU A 89 0.61 5.40 8.44
CA LEU A 89 0.08 4.32 9.26
C LEU A 89 0.78 3.00 8.88
N ARG A 90 1.17 2.20 9.88
CA ARG A 90 1.85 0.91 9.68
C ARG A 90 1.30 -0.18 10.61
N ASP A 91 1.89 -1.38 10.50
CA ASP A 91 1.52 -2.62 11.21
C ASP A 91 0.30 -3.33 10.60
N GLN A 92 0.33 -3.48 9.27
CA GLN A 92 -0.74 -4.09 8.49
C GLN A 92 -0.30 -5.43 7.89
N ASP A 93 -1.22 -6.39 7.86
CA ASP A 93 -1.07 -7.76 7.37
C ASP A 93 -1.37 -7.90 5.88
N LEU A 94 -1.36 -6.79 5.13
CA LEU A 94 -1.77 -6.72 3.73
C LEU A 94 -1.14 -7.84 2.89
N LYS A 95 0.17 -8.08 3.03
CA LYS A 95 0.91 -9.13 2.31
C LYS A 95 0.31 -10.54 2.48
N ASP A 96 -0.31 -10.81 3.62
CA ASP A 96 -0.91 -12.10 3.99
C ASP A 96 -2.44 -12.12 3.77
N ALA A 97 -3.07 -10.96 3.58
CA ALA A 97 -4.53 -10.85 3.41
C ALA A 97 -5.05 -11.31 2.04
N GLY A 98 -4.19 -11.34 1.03
CA GLY A 98 -4.52 -11.68 -0.36
C GLY A 98 -5.11 -10.50 -1.16
N PHE A 99 -5.05 -10.62 -2.49
CA PHE A 99 -5.27 -9.50 -3.42
C PHE A 99 -6.64 -8.83 -3.29
N GLN A 100 -7.73 -9.61 -3.18
CA GLN A 100 -9.08 -9.02 -3.10
C GLN A 100 -9.26 -8.20 -1.81
N LYS A 101 -8.77 -8.71 -0.68
CA LYS A 101 -8.86 -8.02 0.60
C LYS A 101 -7.98 -6.78 0.67
N GLN A 102 -6.83 -6.75 -0.01
CA GLN A 102 -6.03 -5.54 -0.17
C GLN A 102 -6.75 -4.46 -0.98
N ARG A 103 -7.49 -4.89 -2.01
CA ARG A 103 -8.16 -3.98 -2.94
C ARG A 103 -9.28 -3.19 -2.29
N THR A 104 -9.99 -3.78 -1.34
CA THR A 104 -11.13 -3.15 -0.65
C THR A 104 -10.74 -1.83 0.03
N PRO A 105 -9.81 -1.78 1.00
CA PRO A 105 -9.41 -0.52 1.62
C PRO A 105 -8.72 0.41 0.61
N ALA A 106 -7.95 -0.12 -0.35
CA ALA A 106 -7.30 0.70 -1.36
C ALA A 106 -8.32 1.48 -2.23
N ARG A 107 -9.43 0.85 -2.62
CA ARG A 107 -10.52 1.50 -3.36
C ARG A 107 -11.31 2.50 -2.53
N HIS A 108 -11.44 2.25 -1.24
CA HIS A 108 -12.10 3.18 -0.32
C HIS A 108 -11.42 4.54 -0.31
N PHE A 109 -10.09 4.56 -0.40
CA PHE A 109 -9.31 5.80 -0.41
C PHE A 109 -9.27 6.51 -1.76
N GLY A 110 -9.81 5.91 -2.83
CA GLY A 110 -9.94 6.57 -4.12
C GLY A 110 -9.78 5.63 -5.31
N LEU A 111 -9.70 6.24 -6.50
CA LEU A 111 -9.52 5.52 -7.75
C LEU A 111 -8.15 4.85 -7.80
N LEU A 112 -8.14 3.54 -8.04
CA LEU A 112 -6.89 2.78 -8.19
C LEU A 112 -6.23 3.09 -9.53
N HIS A 113 -5.00 3.62 -9.45
CA HIS A 113 -4.17 3.87 -10.62
C HIS A 113 -3.79 2.55 -11.32
N ARG A 114 -3.95 2.49 -12.65
CA ARG A 114 -3.54 1.36 -13.48
C ARG A 114 -2.17 1.63 -14.09
N HIS A 115 -1.15 0.90 -13.65
CA HIS A 115 0.22 1.14 -14.04
C HIS A 115 0.53 0.65 -15.47
N ALA A 116 1.04 1.54 -16.32
CA ALA A 116 1.20 1.29 -17.76
C ALA A 116 2.32 0.29 -18.12
N SER A 117 3.47 0.30 -17.43
CA SER A 117 4.69 -0.41 -17.87
C SER A 117 5.20 -1.55 -16.97
N MET A 118 4.97 -1.53 -15.65
CA MET A 118 5.43 -2.56 -14.72
C MET A 118 4.46 -3.73 -14.55
N GLY A 119 4.97 -4.96 -14.47
CA GLY A 119 4.16 -6.16 -14.30
C GLY A 119 3.36 -6.20 -12.99
N TYR A 120 2.37 -7.10 -12.95
CA TYR A 120 1.44 -7.29 -11.84
C TYR A 120 1.29 -8.80 -11.54
N PRO A 121 0.85 -9.19 -10.33
CA PRO A 121 0.64 -10.60 -9.99
C PRO A 121 -0.33 -11.31 -10.93
N ALA A 122 -0.05 -12.58 -11.25
CA ALA A 122 -0.93 -13.38 -12.10
C ALA A 122 -2.36 -13.47 -11.52
N GLY A 123 -3.38 -13.35 -12.37
CA GLY A 123 -4.78 -13.36 -11.95
C GLY A 123 -5.28 -12.07 -11.27
N THR A 124 -4.47 -11.01 -11.26
CA THR A 124 -4.86 -9.68 -10.77
C THR A 124 -5.10 -8.68 -11.91
N SER A 125 -4.60 -7.45 -11.79
CA SER A 125 -4.74 -6.41 -12.80
C SER A 125 -3.61 -5.38 -12.65
N PRO A 126 -3.40 -4.48 -13.63
CA PRO A 126 -2.41 -3.40 -13.56
C PRO A 126 -2.59 -2.40 -12.40
N GLU A 127 -3.64 -2.53 -11.58
CA GLU A 127 -3.78 -1.77 -10.33
C GLU A 127 -2.81 -2.24 -9.23
N PHE A 128 -2.28 -3.46 -9.35
CA PHE A 128 -1.27 -3.97 -8.45
C PHE A 128 0.12 -3.72 -9.01
N HIS A 129 1.00 -3.22 -8.17
CA HIS A 129 2.42 -3.15 -8.45
C HIS A 129 3.20 -3.77 -7.30
N VAL A 130 4.19 -4.62 -7.64
CA VAL A 130 5.00 -5.34 -6.66
C VAL A 130 6.44 -4.85 -6.77
N ILE A 131 6.94 -4.27 -5.69
CA ILE A 131 8.36 -4.01 -5.51
C ILE A 131 8.96 -5.25 -4.84
N TYR A 132 9.72 -6.02 -5.62
CA TYR A 132 10.46 -7.19 -5.12
C TYR A 132 11.94 -6.86 -5.01
N ALA A 133 12.50 -7.06 -3.82
CA ALA A 133 13.94 -7.01 -3.58
C ALA A 133 14.39 -8.38 -3.07
N ASP A 134 15.45 -8.91 -3.68
CA ASP A 134 16.16 -10.10 -3.25
C ASP A 134 17.60 -9.71 -2.91
N GLU A 135 18.22 -10.41 -1.97
CA GLU A 135 19.62 -10.20 -1.55
C GLU A 135 20.60 -10.41 -2.71
N GLN A 136 20.23 -11.23 -3.70
CA GLN A 136 21.06 -11.51 -4.88
C GLN A 136 20.89 -10.48 -6.01
N ARG A 137 19.97 -9.51 -5.86
CA ARG A 137 19.68 -8.53 -6.91
C ARG A 137 20.76 -7.44 -6.90
N GLU A 138 21.84 -7.68 -7.65
CA GLU A 138 22.89 -6.68 -7.88
C GLU A 138 22.28 -5.45 -8.58
N TYR A 139 22.18 -4.32 -7.87
CA TYR A 139 22.01 -3.03 -8.54
C TYR A 139 23.32 -2.71 -9.25
N PRO A 140 23.34 -2.38 -10.55
CA PRO A 140 24.54 -1.87 -11.18
C PRO A 140 24.92 -0.57 -10.45
N ARG A 141 25.92 -0.64 -9.57
CA ARG A 141 26.51 0.54 -8.96
C ARG A 141 27.12 1.34 -10.11
N PRO A 142 26.75 2.61 -10.33
CA PRO A 142 27.47 3.43 -11.29
C PRO A 142 28.94 3.42 -10.87
N ALA A 143 29.83 3.16 -11.84
CA ALA A 143 31.26 3.17 -11.59
C ALA A 143 31.62 4.48 -10.88
N ARG A 144 32.30 4.41 -9.73
CA ARG A 144 32.86 5.59 -9.08
C ARG A 144 33.81 6.25 -10.08
N THR A 145 33.40 7.35 -10.69
CA THR A 145 34.32 8.22 -11.41
C THR A 145 35.22 8.85 -10.36
N THR A 146 36.38 8.24 -10.11
CA THR A 146 37.48 8.91 -9.43
C THR A 146 37.92 10.06 -10.33
N HIS A 147 37.47 11.27 -10.04
CA HIS A 147 38.19 12.47 -10.45
C HIS A 147 39.50 12.47 -9.66
N GLN A 148 40.59 12.08 -10.31
CA GLN A 148 41.93 12.41 -9.84
C GLN A 148 42.10 13.91 -10.07
N LEU A 149 42.40 14.64 -8.99
CA LEU A 149 42.95 15.99 -9.03
C LEU A 149 44.42 15.94 -9.42
#